data_AF-A0A1Y2FI90-F1
#
_entry.id   AF-A0A1Y2FI90-F1
#
_cell.length_a   1.000
_cell.length_b   1.000
_cell.length_c   1.000
_cell.angle_alpha   90.00
_cell.angle_beta   90.00
_cell.angle_gamma   90.00
#
_symmetry.space_group_name_H-M   'P 1'
#
loop_
_entity.id
_entity.type
_entity.pdbx_description
1 polymer ?
#
loop_
_entity_poly.entity_id
_entity_poly.type
_entity_poly.pdbx_seq_one_letter_code
_entity_poly.pdbx_strand_id
1 'polypeptide(L)'
;MASISLMCTKDDNGNLCPAAEASLNNKVIDTNAINLTCKSKKCIESLSYMVEATLDNIDDIGSLSISNSNNLANTKKVFLALLSNLNSEKCITQIVDNAKSGALSLNINYAKLFTIGILFILLL
;
A
#
# COMPACT_ATOMS: atom_id res chain seq x y z
N MET A 1 8.28 1.46 17.40
CA MET A 1 8.29 0.07 16.86
C MET A 1 7.85 -0.03 15.38
N ALA A 2 7.31 1.02 14.75
CA ALA A 2 6.83 0.96 13.36
C ALA A 2 7.93 0.73 12.29
N SER A 3 9.15 1.20 12.53
CA SER A 3 10.27 1.14 11.57
C SER A 3 10.74 -0.30 11.29
N ILE A 4 10.73 -1.16 12.31
CA ILE A 4 11.15 -2.58 12.18
C ILE A 4 10.10 -3.38 11.41
N SER A 5 8.81 -3.03 11.57
CA SER A 5 7.73 -3.71 10.85
C SER A 5 7.86 -3.53 9.34
N LEU A 6 8.13 -2.31 8.84
CA LEU A 6 8.29 -2.09 7.41
C LEU A 6 9.51 -2.80 6.83
N MET A 7 10.64 -2.77 7.53
CA MET A 7 11.90 -3.40 7.08
C MET A 7 11.78 -4.93 6.91
N CYS A 8 10.78 -5.55 7.55
CA CYS A 8 10.57 -6.99 7.50
C CYS A 8 9.32 -7.40 6.73
N THR A 9 8.49 -6.45 6.28
CA THR A 9 7.28 -6.78 5.50
C THR A 9 7.67 -7.36 4.16
N LYS A 10 7.06 -8.51 3.85
CA LYS A 10 7.19 -9.19 2.57
C LYS A 10 5.93 -8.99 1.73
N ASP A 11 6.13 -8.93 0.43
CA ASP A 11 5.06 -8.97 -0.57
C ASP A 11 4.39 -10.37 -0.62
N ASP A 12 3.38 -10.50 -1.48
CA ASP A 12 2.67 -11.77 -1.67
C ASP A 12 3.52 -12.90 -2.25
N ASN A 13 4.71 -12.58 -2.78
CA ASN A 13 5.67 -13.52 -3.31
C ASN A 13 6.79 -13.87 -2.31
N GLY A 14 6.73 -13.33 -1.08
CA GLY A 14 7.74 -13.57 -0.05
C GLY A 14 9.02 -12.72 -0.18
N ASN A 15 9.04 -11.75 -1.09
CA ASN A 15 10.15 -10.80 -1.26
C ASN A 15 9.96 -9.60 -0.33
N LEU A 16 11.03 -8.92 0.05
CA LEU A 16 10.91 -7.68 0.83
C LEU A 16 10.13 -6.62 0.04
N CYS A 17 9.36 -5.79 0.76
CA CYS A 17 8.66 -4.69 0.11
C CYS A 17 9.66 -3.73 -0.56
N PRO A 18 9.43 -3.31 -1.83
CA PRO A 18 10.43 -2.56 -2.59
C PRO A 18 10.88 -1.24 -1.93
N ALA A 19 9.97 -0.51 -1.28
CA ALA A 19 10.35 0.70 -0.54
C ALA A 19 11.22 0.41 0.69
N ALA A 20 11.01 -0.73 1.34
CA ALA A 20 11.83 -1.17 2.46
C ALA A 20 13.23 -1.58 1.97
N GLU A 21 13.31 -2.34 0.87
CA GLU A 21 14.56 -2.71 0.22
C GLU A 21 15.36 -1.49 -0.27
N ALA A 22 14.69 -0.51 -0.88
CA ALA A 22 15.33 0.74 -1.29
C ALA A 22 15.91 1.51 -0.09
N SER A 23 15.17 1.56 1.03
CA SER A 23 15.62 2.22 2.25
C SER A 23 16.85 1.51 2.86
N LEU A 24 16.88 0.17 2.85
CA LEU A 24 18.06 -0.61 3.28
C LEU A 24 19.29 -0.35 2.39
N ASN A 25 19.07 -0.01 1.12
CA ASN A 25 20.12 0.37 0.17
C ASN A 25 20.45 1.88 0.21
N ASN A 26 20.11 2.58 1.30
CA ASN A 26 20.33 4.02 1.49
C ASN A 26 19.65 4.92 0.45
N LYS A 27 18.62 4.43 -0.24
CA LYS A 27 17.80 5.24 -1.15
C LYS A 27 16.59 5.78 -0.40
N VAL A 28 16.71 7.03 0.03
CA VAL A 28 15.63 7.74 0.72
C VAL A 28 14.58 8.16 -0.30
N ILE A 29 13.37 7.60 -0.20
CA ILE A 29 12.20 7.94 -1.03
C ILE A 29 12.51 7.78 -2.54
N ASP A 30 12.68 6.53 -2.96
CA ASP A 30 12.86 6.16 -4.37
C ASP A 30 11.49 6.00 -5.05
N THR A 31 11.18 6.87 -6.02
CA THR A 31 9.90 6.86 -6.75
C THR A 31 9.62 5.54 -7.47
N ASN A 32 10.66 4.87 -7.98
CA ASN A 32 10.51 3.58 -8.63
C ASN A 32 10.16 2.51 -7.59
N ALA A 33 10.83 2.51 -6.44
CA ALA A 33 10.52 1.62 -5.33
C ALA A 33 9.10 1.85 -4.77
N ILE A 34 8.62 3.10 -4.74
CA ILE A 34 7.24 3.43 -4.36
C ILE A 34 6.25 2.87 -5.38
N ASN A 35 6.51 3.06 -6.68
CA ASN A 35 5.66 2.49 -7.73
C ASN A 35 5.62 0.96 -7.69
N LEU A 36 6.74 0.30 -7.39
CA LEU A 36 6.77 -1.15 -7.21
C LEU A 36 6.04 -1.59 -5.93
N THR A 37 6.10 -0.78 -4.87
CA THR A 37 5.35 -0.99 -3.63
C THR A 37 3.84 -0.96 -3.88
N CYS A 38 3.35 -0.11 -4.80
CA CYS A 38 1.95 -0.05 -5.21
C CYS A 38 1.40 -1.36 -5.80
N LYS A 39 2.26 -2.32 -6.17
CA LYS A 39 1.84 -3.61 -6.70
C LYS A 39 1.40 -4.62 -5.64
N SER A 40 1.63 -4.33 -4.36
CA SER A 40 1.32 -5.23 -3.25
C SER A 40 0.53 -4.50 -2.18
N LYS A 41 -0.69 -4.97 -1.91
CA LYS A 41 -1.56 -4.41 -0.88
C LYS A 41 -0.89 -4.40 0.50
N LYS A 42 -0.23 -5.50 0.87
CA LYS A 42 0.51 -5.62 2.14
C LYS A 42 1.62 -4.58 2.25
N CYS A 43 2.33 -4.32 1.15
CA CYS A 43 3.41 -3.35 1.14
C CYS A 43 2.88 -1.91 1.22
N ILE A 44 1.75 -1.61 0.57
CA ILE A 44 1.05 -0.32 0.74
C ILE A 44 0.64 -0.13 2.19
N GLU A 45 -0.09 -1.10 2.78
CA GLU A 45 -0.59 -1.01 4.16
C GLU A 45 0.54 -0.84 5.17
N SER A 46 1.60 -1.64 5.04
CA SER A 46 2.75 -1.54 5.95
C SER A 46 3.51 -0.22 5.81
N LEU A 47 3.65 0.31 4.59
CA LEU A 47 4.33 1.58 4.36
C LEU A 47 3.48 2.76 4.85
N SER A 48 2.18 2.75 4.57
CA SER A 48 1.23 3.75 5.08
C SER A 48 1.26 3.79 6.61
N TYR A 49 1.19 2.63 7.27
CA TYR A 49 1.29 2.54 8.73
C TYR A 49 2.59 3.14 9.28
N MET A 50 3.73 2.87 8.64
CA MET A 50 4.99 3.46 9.06
C MET A 50 5.00 4.99 8.88
N VAL A 51 4.47 5.48 7.76
CA VAL A 51 4.41 6.92 7.46
C VAL A 51 3.49 7.63 8.45
N GLU A 52 2.31 7.07 8.75
CA GLU A 52 1.38 7.57 9.76
C GLU A 52 2.03 7.61 11.14
N ALA A 53 2.63 6.51 11.59
CA ALA A 53 3.35 6.47 12.86
C ALA A 53 4.50 7.49 12.92
N THR A 54 5.16 7.76 11.79
CA THR A 54 6.20 8.79 11.71
C THR A 54 5.60 10.19 11.82
N LEU A 55 4.49 10.45 11.14
CA LEU A 55 3.78 11.73 11.18
C LEU A 55 3.21 12.03 12.58
N ASP A 56 2.72 11.01 13.28
CA ASP A 56 2.17 11.13 14.65
C ASP A 56 3.25 11.50 15.67
N ASN A 57 4.50 11.07 15.43
CA ASN A 57 5.62 11.29 16.33
C ASN A 57 6.64 12.30 15.76
N ILE A 58 6.30 13.03 14.69
CA ILE A 58 7.28 13.82 13.94
C ILE A 58 7.85 14.98 14.75
N ASP A 59 7.02 15.58 15.62
CA ASP A 59 7.45 16.70 16.47
C ASP A 59 8.42 16.22 17.56
N ASP A 60 8.20 15.02 18.11
CA ASP A 60 9.11 14.37 19.07
C ASP A 60 10.43 13.98 18.39
N ILE A 61 10.37 13.39 17.18
CA ILE A 61 11.56 13.09 16.36
C ILE A 61 12.32 14.37 16.03
N GLY A 62 11.59 15.44 15.68
CA GLY A 62 12.13 16.76 15.42
C GLY A 62 12.89 17.31 16.62
N SER A 63 12.32 17.18 17.83
CA SER A 63 12.93 17.64 19.09
C SER A 63 14.21 16.88 19.48
N LEU A 64 14.32 15.61 19.08
CA LEU A 64 15.51 14.77 19.29
C LEU A 64 16.60 14.98 18.24
N SER A 65 16.23 15.54 17.08
CA SER A 65 17.16 15.86 16.01
C SER A 65 17.63 17.31 16.13
N ILE A 66 18.88 17.61 15.77
CA ILE A 66 19.40 18.99 15.65
C ILE A 66 18.84 19.63 14.35
N SER A 67 17.54 19.47 14.08
CA SER A 67 16.90 19.95 12.86
C SER A 67 16.17 21.26 13.13
N ASN A 68 16.49 22.31 12.38
CA ASN A 68 15.74 23.56 12.40
C ASN A 68 14.26 23.33 12.05
N SER A 69 13.36 24.14 12.64
CA SER A 69 11.91 24.07 12.44
C SER A 69 11.46 24.06 10.96
N ASN A 70 12.18 24.77 10.09
CA ASN A 70 11.93 24.79 8.65
C ASN A 70 12.16 23.42 7.98
N ASN A 71 13.13 22.64 8.46
CA ASN A 71 13.37 21.28 7.95
C ASN A 71 12.28 20.32 8.40
N LEU A 72 11.79 20.47 9.63
CA LEU A 72 10.70 19.66 10.15
C LEU A 72 9.41 19.83 9.34
N ALA A 73 9.03 21.07 9.04
CA ALA A 73 7.86 21.37 8.21
C ALA A 73 7.96 20.78 6.80
N ASN A 74 9.15 20.83 6.19
CA ASN A 74 9.40 20.22 4.88
C ASN A 74 9.34 18.69 4.94
N THR A 75 9.94 18.07 5.96
CA THR A 75 9.87 16.62 6.17
C THR A 75 8.43 16.16 6.36
N LYS A 76 7.61 16.89 7.14
CA LYS A 76 6.18 16.60 7.29
C LYS A 76 5.43 16.64 5.96
N LYS A 77 5.68 17.65 5.12
CA LYS A 77 5.08 17.74 3.77
C LYS A 77 5.46 16.55 2.89
N VAL A 78 6.71 16.10 2.94
CA VAL A 78 7.20 14.95 2.16
C VAL A 78 6.47 13.66 2.59
N PHE A 79 6.35 13.41 3.90
CA PHE A 79 5.62 12.25 4.40
C PHE A 79 4.12 12.30 4.07
N LEU A 80 3.48 13.48 4.16
CA LEU A 80 2.09 13.64 3.74
C LEU A 80 1.90 13.39 2.23
N ALA A 81 2.81 13.87 1.40
CA ALA A 81 2.78 13.61 -0.04
C ALA A 81 2.97 12.11 -0.35
N LEU A 82 3.86 11.44 0.37
CA LEU A 82 4.06 9.99 0.26
C LEU A 82 2.78 9.22 0.64
N LEU A 83 2.17 9.54 1.78
CA LEU A 83 0.92 8.92 2.23
C LEU A 83 -0.21 9.16 1.22
N SER A 84 -0.33 10.38 0.70
CA SER A 84 -1.30 10.70 -0.35
C SER A 84 -1.07 9.90 -1.63
N ASN A 85 0.19 9.65 -2.00
CA ASN A 85 0.51 8.85 -3.18
C ASN A 85 0.12 7.37 -2.97
N LEU A 86 0.42 6.81 -1.80
CA LEU A 86 0.08 5.42 -1.45
C LEU A 86 -1.43 5.17 -1.43
N ASN A 87 -2.19 6.14 -0.97
CA ASN A 87 -3.65 6.09 -0.93
C ASN A 87 -4.31 6.60 -2.23
N SER A 88 -3.53 6.98 -3.24
CA SER A 88 -4.09 7.45 -4.51
C SER A 88 -4.68 6.29 -5.31
N GLU A 89 -5.72 6.59 -6.09
CA GLU A 89 -6.31 5.63 -7.04
C GLU A 89 -5.25 5.08 -8.00
N LYS A 90 -4.28 5.90 -8.40
CA LYS A 90 -3.15 5.49 -9.25
C LYS A 90 -2.30 4.40 -8.61
N CYS A 91 -2.11 4.41 -7.29
CA CYS A 91 -1.34 3.38 -6.59
C CYS A 91 -2.20 2.13 -6.37
N ILE A 92 -3.43 2.30 -5.88
CA ILE A 92 -4.34 1.20 -5.55
C ILE A 92 -4.71 0.35 -6.77
N THR A 93 -4.88 0.98 -7.95
CA THR A 93 -5.19 0.27 -9.20
C THR A 93 -4.05 -0.61 -9.72
N GLN A 94 -2.83 -0.46 -9.20
CA GLN A 94 -1.68 -1.27 -9.57
C GLN A 94 -1.53 -2.56 -8.75
N ILE A 95 -2.35 -2.77 -7.73
CA ILE A 95 -2.29 -3.97 -6.88
C ILE A 95 -2.48 -5.21 -7.76
N VAL A 96 -1.44 -6.03 -7.83
CA VAL A 96 -1.48 -7.31 -8.54
C VAL A 96 -1.90 -8.36 -7.53
N ASP A 97 -3.19 -8.70 -7.52
CA ASP A 97 -3.67 -9.85 -6.74
C ASP A 97 -3.06 -11.14 -7.33
N ASN A 98 -2.00 -11.63 -6.70
CA ASN A 98 -1.43 -12.96 -7.01
C ASN A 98 -2.41 -14.11 -6.74
N ALA A 99 -3.61 -13.82 -6.24
CA ALA A 99 -4.74 -14.75 -6.20
C ALA A 99 -5.27 -15.14 -7.60
N LYS A 100 -4.80 -14.54 -8.71
CA LYS A 100 -5.27 -14.80 -10.09
C LYS A 100 -4.17 -15.15 -11.09
N SER A 101 -3.22 -16.01 -10.73
CA SER A 101 -2.38 -16.72 -11.72
C SER A 101 -2.20 -18.21 -11.41
N GLY A 102 -3.13 -18.80 -10.67
CA GLY A 102 -3.52 -20.20 -10.84
C GLY A 102 -4.80 -20.22 -11.68
N ALA A 103 -4.93 -21.18 -12.59
CA ALA A 103 -6.08 -21.39 -13.46
C ALA A 103 -7.43 -20.92 -12.86
N LEU A 104 -8.28 -20.29 -13.68
CA LEU A 104 -9.69 -20.04 -13.38
C LEU A 104 -10.41 -21.35 -12.99
N SER A 105 -10.26 -21.78 -11.74
CA SER A 105 -11.26 -22.58 -11.06
C SER A 105 -12.25 -21.57 -10.51
N LEU A 106 -13.19 -21.17 -11.38
CA LEU A 106 -14.42 -20.51 -10.98
C LEU A 106 -15.17 -21.47 -10.04
N ASN A 107 -14.82 -21.47 -8.76
CA ASN A 107 -15.68 -22.02 -7.73
C ASN A 107 -16.76 -20.97 -7.44
N ILE A 108 -17.73 -20.90 -8.37
CA ILE A 108 -18.95 -20.12 -8.21
C ILE A 108 -19.78 -20.86 -7.15
N ASN A 109 -19.55 -20.53 -5.89
CA ASN A 109 -20.46 -20.87 -4.81
C ASN A 109 -21.31 -19.64 -4.43
N TYR A 110 -21.99 -19.08 -5.42
CA TYR A 110 -23.16 -18.24 -5.19
C TYR A 110 -24.38 -19.00 -5.67
N ALA A 111 -24.95 -19.72 -4.72
CA ALA A 111 -26.31 -20.21 -4.78
C ALA A 111 -27.27 -19.08 -5.19
N LYS A 112 -28.09 -19.37 -6.20
CA LYS A 112 -29.38 -18.71 -6.51
C LYS A 112 -29.35 -17.21 -6.74
N LEU A 113 -28.95 -16.77 -7.93
CA LEU A 113 -29.47 -15.52 -8.48
C LEU A 113 -30.14 -15.76 -9.84
N PHE A 114 -31.47 -15.75 -9.77
CA PHE A 114 -32.40 -15.28 -10.80
C PHE A 114 -32.54 -16.10 -12.10
N THR A 115 -33.14 -17.27 -11.96
CA THR A 115 -34.07 -17.90 -12.92
C THR A 115 -35.33 -17.07 -13.24
N ILE A 116 -35.37 -15.77 -12.89
CA ILE A 116 -36.57 -14.92 -13.01
C ILE A 116 -36.66 -14.21 -14.38
N GLY A 117 -35.57 -14.16 -15.16
CA GLY A 117 -35.59 -13.53 -16.49
C GLY A 117 -36.35 -14.32 -17.56
N ILE A 118 -36.45 -15.64 -17.42
CA ILE A 118 -37.02 -16.52 -18.48
C ILE A 118 -38.54 -16.69 -18.31
N LEU A 119 -39.10 -16.45 -17.12
CA LEU A 119 -40.55 -16.57 -16.89
C LEU A 119 -41.36 -15.36 -17.40
N PHE A 120 -40.74 -14.20 -17.59
CA PHE A 120 -41.42 -12.99 -18.07
C PHE A 120 -41.59 -12.93 -19.60
N ILE A 121 -40.84 -13.72 -20.37
CA ILE A 121 -40.96 -13.78 -21.84
C ILE A 121 -42.08 -14.75 -22.28
N LEU A 122 -42.49 -15.68 -21.42
CA LEU A 122 -43.55 -16.66 -21.71
C LEU A 122 -44.95 -16.19 -21.26
N LEU A 123 -45.08 -15.02 -20.62
CA LEU A 123 -46.33 -14.48 -20.09
C LEU A 123 -46.70 -13.10 -20.68
N LEU A 124 -46.05 -12.68 -21.76
CA LEU A 124 -46.37 -11.45 -22.50
C LEU A 124 -46.64 -11.75 -23.98
#